data_AF-A0A820KUW4-F1
#
_entry.id   AF-A0A820KUW4-F1
#
_cell.length_a   1.000
_cell.length_b   1.000
_cell.length_c   1.000
_cell.angle_alpha   90.00
_cell.angle_beta   90.00
_cell.angle_gamma   90.00
#
_symmetry.space_group_name_H-M   'P 1'
#
loop_
_entity.id
_entity.type
_entity.pdbx_description
1 polymer ?
#
loop_
_entity_poly.entity_id
_entity_poly.type
_entity_poly.pdbx_seq_one_letter_code
_entity_poly.pdbx_strand_id
1 'polypeptide(L)'
;VSSAWILVIVSIDRWIRTRFPFKSGSICTPKKALIAVGILLVVDIAIHSHILTPMFGTLIPGFSIAACGPTVIHASIMLTILIDIFIIFRIRKQAVIRPLQFVRDDKNIKRQKSFQKQMFILMLASVCIFLITSLPLAIYKITSPRETNLSLAIFIIITIWASLEWFQSLFCAINFYIHCLSSTLFRKEFEDIIKRIWNRHQSRVTAVEFTTINQRTQTHKVPLKY
;
A
#
# COMPACT_ATOMS: atom_id res chain seq x y z
N VAL A 1 -5.50 -8.81 8.26
CA VAL A 1 -4.66 -9.91 7.73
C VAL A 1 -4.45 -9.76 6.22
N SER A 2 -5.50 -9.52 5.45
CA SER A 2 -5.47 -9.36 3.98
C SER A 2 -4.48 -8.31 3.48
N SER A 3 -4.35 -7.18 4.18
CA SER A 3 -3.38 -6.12 3.83
C SER A 3 -1.91 -6.54 3.94
N ALA A 4 -1.58 -7.41 4.90
CA ALA A 4 -0.22 -7.94 5.05
C ALA A 4 0.17 -8.86 3.88
N TRP A 5 -0.77 -9.68 3.42
CA TRP A 5 -0.58 -10.54 2.27
C TRP A 5 -0.42 -9.77 0.96
N ILE A 6 -1.11 -8.64 0.81
CA ILE A 6 -0.89 -7.72 -0.32
C ILE A 6 0.55 -7.19 -0.30
N LEU A 7 1.07 -6.82 0.87
CA LEU A 7 2.46 -6.37 0.98
C LEU A 7 3.46 -7.47 0.61
N VAL A 8 3.20 -8.73 1.01
CA VAL A 8 4.01 -9.88 0.59
C VAL A 8 4.03 -10.02 -0.94
N ILE A 9 2.87 -9.94 -1.60
CA ILE A 9 2.80 -9.96 -3.06
C ILE A 9 3.62 -8.82 -3.67
N VAL A 10 3.49 -7.60 -3.14
CA VAL A 10 4.24 -6.44 -3.63
C VAL A 10 5.75 -6.64 -3.45
N SER A 11 6.20 -7.20 -2.33
CA SER A 11 7.61 -7.55 -2.11
C SER A 11 8.08 -8.65 -3.06
N ILE A 12 7.26 -9.65 -3.36
CA ILE A 12 7.58 -10.70 -4.35
C ILE A 12 7.68 -10.11 -5.76
N ASP A 13 6.74 -9.25 -6.18
CA ASP A 13 6.80 -8.58 -7.49
C ASP A 13 8.09 -7.76 -7.63
N ARG A 14 8.46 -7.03 -6.57
CA ARG A 14 9.73 -6.29 -6.51
C ARG A 14 10.94 -7.20 -6.58
N TRP A 15 10.93 -8.32 -5.85
CA TRP A 15 12.00 -9.32 -5.90
C TRP A 15 12.19 -9.86 -7.32
N ILE A 16 11.10 -10.21 -8.02
CA ILE A 16 11.13 -10.70 -9.41
C ILE A 16 11.73 -9.64 -10.34
N ARG A 17 11.27 -8.39 -10.26
CA ARG A 17 11.79 -7.29 -11.10
C ARG A 17 13.28 -7.01 -10.87
N THR A 18 13.72 -7.12 -9.61
CA THR A 18 15.13 -6.95 -9.24
C THR A 18 15.98 -8.09 -9.77
N ARG A 19 15.51 -9.33 -9.62
CA ARG A 19 16.26 -10.55 -9.96
C ARG A 19 16.32 -10.79 -11.48
N PHE A 20 15.24 -10.50 -12.18
CA PHE A 20 15.04 -10.83 -13.59
C PHE A 20 14.59 -9.61 -14.41
N PRO A 21 15.42 -8.54 -14.52
CA PRO A 21 15.02 -7.31 -15.19
C PRO A 21 14.59 -7.54 -16.65
N PHE A 22 15.28 -8.44 -17.37
CA PHE A 22 14.97 -8.75 -18.78
C PHE A 22 13.72 -9.61 -18.99
N LYS A 23 13.38 -10.46 -18.01
CA LYS A 23 12.14 -11.28 -18.07
C LYS A 23 10.97 -10.63 -17.33
N SER A 24 11.20 -9.53 -16.60
CA SER A 24 10.19 -8.87 -15.78
C SER A 24 8.96 -8.45 -16.58
N GLY A 25 9.13 -8.00 -17.84
CA GLY A 25 8.01 -7.66 -18.72
C GLY A 25 7.12 -8.84 -19.10
N SER A 26 7.64 -10.07 -19.11
CA SER A 26 6.89 -11.30 -19.41
C SER A 26 6.31 -11.96 -18.16
N ILE A 27 7.01 -11.82 -17.01
CA ILE A 27 6.61 -12.42 -15.74
C ILE A 27 5.58 -11.55 -15.02
N CYS A 28 5.83 -10.25 -14.91
CA CYS A 28 4.98 -9.29 -14.19
C CYS A 28 3.99 -8.60 -15.14
N THR A 29 3.15 -9.38 -15.83
CA THR A 29 2.09 -8.83 -16.68
C THR A 29 0.84 -8.49 -15.85
N PRO A 30 0.05 -7.48 -16.25
CA PRO A 30 -1.15 -7.09 -15.50
C PRO A 30 -2.15 -8.25 -15.36
N LYS A 31 -2.26 -9.11 -16.38
CA LYS A 31 -3.11 -10.31 -16.34
C LYS A 31 -2.67 -11.29 -15.25
N LYS A 32 -1.36 -11.56 -15.13
CA LYS A 32 -0.81 -12.47 -14.11
C LYS A 32 -0.92 -11.86 -12.71
N ALA A 33 -0.72 -10.55 -12.57
CA ALA A 33 -0.92 -9.85 -11.32
C ALA A 33 -2.39 -9.94 -10.86
N LEU A 34 -3.35 -9.76 -11.77
CA LEU A 34 -4.78 -9.90 -11.46
C LEU A 34 -5.13 -11.33 -10.99
N ILE A 35 -4.58 -12.35 -11.66
CA ILE A 35 -4.77 -13.75 -11.24
C ILE A 35 -4.20 -13.98 -9.83
N ALA A 36 -2.99 -13.48 -9.54
CA ALA A 36 -2.38 -13.62 -8.23
C ALA A 36 -3.21 -12.94 -7.12
N VAL A 37 -3.74 -11.74 -7.39
CA VAL A 37 -4.65 -11.04 -6.47
C VAL A 37 -5.95 -11.82 -6.28
N GLY A 38 -6.52 -12.38 -7.36
CA GLY A 38 -7.72 -13.21 -7.28
C GLY A 38 -7.52 -14.46 -6.42
N ILE A 39 -6.42 -15.19 -6.62
CA ILE A 39 -6.05 -16.35 -5.79
C ILE A 39 -5.93 -15.94 -4.33
N LEU A 40 -5.25 -14.82 -4.06
CA LEU A 40 -5.06 -14.34 -2.69
C LEU A 40 -6.38 -13.98 -2.02
N LEU A 41 -7.30 -13.34 -2.76
CA LEU A 41 -8.62 -12.99 -2.26
C LEU A 41 -9.46 -14.23 -1.94
N VAL A 42 -9.39 -15.27 -2.78
CA VAL A 42 -10.06 -16.56 -2.50
C VAL A 42 -9.48 -17.22 -1.25
N VAL A 43 -8.15 -17.26 -1.10
CA VAL A 43 -7.49 -17.79 0.09
C VAL A 43 -7.86 -16.98 1.34
N ASP A 44 -7.91 -15.66 1.24
CA ASP A 44 -8.29 -14.78 2.34
C ASP A 44 -9.74 -15.00 2.77
N ILE A 45 -10.68 -15.11 1.82
CA ILE A 45 -12.08 -15.47 2.10
C ILE A 45 -12.15 -16.85 2.75
N ALA A 46 -11.39 -17.84 2.27
CA ALA A 46 -11.39 -19.19 2.83
C ALA A 46 -10.82 -19.23 4.26
N ILE A 47 -9.79 -18.42 4.56
CA ILE A 47 -9.24 -18.31 5.91
C ILE A 47 -10.24 -17.61 6.84
N HIS A 48 -10.91 -16.56 6.37
CA HIS A 48 -11.88 -15.78 7.15
C HIS A 48 -13.31 -16.32 7.10
N SER A 49 -13.58 -17.39 6.36
CA SER A 49 -14.93 -17.94 6.22
C SER A 49 -15.50 -18.41 7.56
N HIS A 50 -14.63 -18.72 8.54
CA HIS A 50 -15.05 -19.03 9.90
C HIS A 50 -15.90 -17.93 10.54
N ILE A 51 -15.73 -16.64 10.15
CA ILE A 51 -16.53 -15.51 10.64
C ILE A 51 -18.01 -15.65 10.24
N LEU A 52 -18.27 -16.25 9.08
CA LEU A 52 -19.64 -16.41 8.53
C LEU A 52 -20.40 -17.55 9.20
N THR A 53 -19.73 -18.38 9.99
CA THR A 53 -20.30 -19.54 10.67
C THR A 53 -20.30 -19.31 12.18
N PRO A 54 -21.45 -18.98 12.79
CA PRO A 54 -21.54 -18.62 14.21
C PRO A 54 -21.12 -19.75 15.16
N MET A 55 -21.04 -21.00 14.69
CA MET A 55 -20.67 -22.19 15.46
C MET A 55 -19.22 -22.64 15.26
N PHE A 56 -18.39 -21.95 14.46
CA PHE A 56 -17.05 -22.45 14.13
C PHE A 56 -16.09 -22.52 15.34
N GLY A 57 -16.28 -21.66 16.34
CA GLY A 57 -15.48 -21.67 17.56
C GLY A 57 -15.76 -22.85 18.50
N THR A 58 -16.91 -23.52 18.37
CA THR A 58 -17.32 -24.63 19.23
C THR A 58 -16.96 -26.00 18.66
N LEU A 59 -16.79 -26.10 17.34
CA LEU A 59 -16.51 -27.36 16.63
C LEU A 59 -15.09 -27.90 16.85
N ILE A 60 -14.09 -27.02 17.00
CA ILE A 60 -12.70 -27.41 17.23
C ILE A 60 -12.09 -26.50 18.30
N PRO A 61 -11.93 -26.97 19.55
CA PRO A 61 -11.37 -26.17 20.62
C PRO A 61 -9.93 -25.75 20.26
N GLY A 62 -9.65 -24.45 20.35
CA GLY A 62 -8.33 -23.86 20.06
C GLY A 62 -8.09 -23.42 18.61
N PHE A 63 -8.89 -23.87 17.63
CA PHE A 63 -8.69 -23.49 16.24
C PHE A 63 -8.96 -22.00 15.98
N SER A 64 -9.96 -21.40 16.64
CA SER A 64 -10.23 -19.96 16.53
C SER A 64 -9.03 -19.10 16.99
N ILE A 65 -8.27 -19.55 17.98
CA ILE A 65 -7.07 -18.85 18.45
C ILE A 65 -5.91 -19.06 17.47
N ALA A 66 -5.86 -20.19 16.76
CA ALA A 66 -4.82 -20.44 15.77
C ALA A 66 -5.08 -19.71 14.44
N ALA A 67 -6.33 -19.67 13.96
CA ALA A 67 -6.70 -19.10 12.66
C ALA A 67 -6.86 -17.57 12.71
N CYS A 68 -7.42 -17.05 13.80
CA CYS A 68 -7.73 -15.62 13.97
C CYS A 68 -6.76 -14.94 14.94
N GLY A 69 -5.92 -15.72 15.61
CA GLY A 69 -5.11 -15.20 16.67
C GLY A 69 -3.88 -14.44 16.18
N PRO A 70 -3.16 -13.86 17.14
CA PRO A 70 -2.01 -13.01 16.86
C PRO A 70 -0.92 -13.72 16.05
N THR A 71 -0.82 -15.05 16.10
CA THR A 71 0.25 -15.86 15.48
C THR A 71 0.32 -15.74 13.95
N VAL A 72 -0.82 -15.74 13.26
CA VAL A 72 -0.87 -15.67 11.78
C VAL A 72 -0.36 -14.31 11.27
N ILE A 73 -0.74 -13.23 11.97
CA ILE A 73 -0.27 -11.88 11.65
C ILE A 73 1.25 -11.81 11.78
N HIS A 74 1.82 -12.36 12.86
CA HIS A 74 3.28 -12.37 13.06
C HIS A 74 4.01 -13.18 12.00
N ALA A 75 3.49 -14.33 11.58
CA ALA A 75 4.13 -15.16 10.55
C ALA A 75 4.23 -14.42 9.20
N SER A 76 3.14 -13.80 8.74
CA SER A 76 3.12 -13.02 7.48
C SER A 76 4.09 -11.84 7.52
N ILE A 77 4.17 -11.18 8.67
CA ILE A 77 5.06 -10.07 8.94
C ILE A 77 6.53 -10.51 8.94
N MET A 78 6.87 -11.59 9.66
CA MET A 78 8.23 -12.12 9.72
C MET A 78 8.71 -12.55 8.33
N LEU A 79 7.83 -13.16 7.54
CA LEU A 79 8.11 -13.52 6.15
C LEU A 79 8.44 -12.28 5.30
N THR A 80 7.68 -11.19 5.46
CA THR A 80 7.90 -9.93 4.74
C THR A 80 9.28 -9.34 5.06
N ILE A 81 9.64 -9.29 6.36
CA ILE A 81 10.95 -8.79 6.80
C ILE A 81 12.09 -9.65 6.24
N LEU A 82 11.96 -10.98 6.31
CA LEU A 82 12.98 -11.89 5.80
C LEU A 82 13.17 -11.73 4.29
N ILE A 83 12.07 -11.58 3.54
CA ILE A 83 12.11 -11.31 2.09
C ILE A 83 12.78 -9.97 1.81
N ASP A 84 12.42 -8.90 2.52
CA ASP A 84 12.98 -7.57 2.32
C ASP A 84 14.48 -7.53 2.67
N ILE A 85 14.91 -8.15 3.78
CA ILE A 85 16.32 -8.30 4.15
C ILE A 85 17.08 -9.09 3.07
N PHE A 86 16.52 -10.20 2.60
CA PHE A 86 17.13 -11.01 1.55
C PHE A 86 17.26 -10.23 0.24
N ILE A 87 16.25 -9.44 -0.13
CA ILE A 87 16.30 -8.51 -1.27
C ILE A 87 17.46 -7.52 -1.10
N ILE A 88 17.56 -6.86 0.07
CA ILE A 88 18.59 -5.86 0.34
C ILE A 88 20.00 -6.46 0.26
N PHE A 89 20.23 -7.61 0.90
CA PHE A 89 21.52 -8.31 0.85
C PHE A 89 21.91 -8.68 -0.58
N ARG A 90 20.94 -9.17 -1.37
CA ARG A 90 21.19 -9.55 -2.76
C ARG A 90 21.45 -8.33 -3.65
N ILE A 91 20.74 -7.21 -3.46
CA ILE A 91 21.01 -5.97 -4.18
C ILE A 91 22.44 -5.49 -3.91
N ARG A 92 22.87 -5.49 -2.64
CA ARG A 92 24.25 -5.14 -2.27
C ARG A 92 25.26 -6.06 -2.93
N LYS A 93 25.04 -7.38 -2.88
CA LYS A 93 25.92 -8.37 -3.54
C LYS A 93 25.97 -8.18 -5.06
N GLN A 94 24.85 -7.84 -5.69
CA GLN A 94 24.76 -7.66 -7.13
C GLN A 94 25.35 -6.33 -7.60
N ALA A 95 25.35 -5.29 -6.75
CA ALA A 95 26.05 -4.03 -7.00
C ALA A 95 27.57 -4.20 -7.04
N VAL A 96 28.11 -5.12 -6.22
CA VAL A 96 29.54 -5.46 -6.20
C VAL A 96 29.97 -6.25 -7.45
N ILE A 97 29.12 -7.14 -7.97
CA ILE A 97 29.48 -8.07 -9.07
C ILE A 97 29.26 -7.48 -10.48
N ARG A 98 28.60 -6.33 -10.64
CA ARG A 98 28.34 -5.71 -11.96
C ARG A 98 29.29 -4.58 -12.42
N PRO A 99 30.62 -4.58 -12.22
CA PRO A 99 31.43 -3.48 -12.73
C PRO A 99 31.79 -3.53 -14.24
N LEU A 100 31.45 -4.55 -15.06
CA LEU A 100 32.18 -4.71 -16.33
C LEU A 100 31.49 -5.04 -17.67
N GLN A 101 30.15 -5.06 -17.82
CA GLN A 101 29.57 -5.61 -19.08
C GLN A 101 28.55 -4.77 -19.89
N PHE A 102 28.31 -3.47 -19.64
CA PHE A 102 27.37 -2.72 -20.50
C PHE A 102 27.88 -1.33 -20.89
N VAL A 103 28.59 -1.26 -22.02
CA VAL A 103 29.16 -0.06 -22.65
C VAL A 103 28.38 0.31 -23.93
N ARG A 104 27.03 0.38 -23.95
CA ARG A 104 26.38 0.86 -25.19
C ARG A 104 25.08 1.64 -25.13
N ASP A 105 24.57 2.01 -23.96
CA ASP A 105 23.38 2.87 -23.93
C ASP A 105 23.22 3.69 -22.64
N ASP A 106 23.96 4.79 -22.55
CA ASP A 106 24.11 5.60 -21.33
C ASP A 106 22.77 6.16 -20.81
N LYS A 107 21.80 6.43 -21.71
CA LYS A 107 20.44 6.89 -21.35
C LYS A 107 19.64 5.79 -20.63
N ASN A 108 19.65 4.57 -21.16
CA ASN A 108 18.93 3.44 -20.57
C ASN A 108 19.55 3.02 -19.22
N ILE A 109 20.89 3.10 -19.09
CA ILE A 109 21.61 2.84 -17.85
C ILE A 109 21.25 3.85 -16.75
N LYS A 110 21.24 5.16 -17.07
CA LYS A 110 20.86 6.20 -16.09
C LYS A 110 19.42 6.02 -15.61
N ARG A 111 18.48 5.72 -16.52
CA ARG A 111 17.08 5.43 -16.17
C ARG A 111 16.96 4.20 -15.27
N GLN A 112 17.69 3.13 -15.58
CA GLN A 112 17.69 1.91 -14.78
C GLN A 112 18.30 2.12 -13.37
N LYS A 113 19.40 2.87 -13.26
CA LYS A 113 20.01 3.23 -11.96
C LYS A 113 19.06 4.07 -11.10
N SER A 114 18.41 5.08 -11.70
CA SER A 114 17.41 5.90 -11.02
C SER A 114 16.25 5.05 -10.50
N PHE A 115 15.73 4.14 -11.34
CA PHE A 115 14.66 3.21 -10.94
C PHE A 115 15.08 2.27 -9.80
N GLN A 116 16.31 1.74 -9.84
CA GLN A 116 16.81 0.89 -8.75
C GLN A 116 17.01 1.66 -7.45
N LYS A 117 17.57 2.88 -7.49
CA LYS A 117 17.72 3.74 -6.31
C LYS A 117 16.36 4.05 -5.69
N GLN A 118 15.38 4.37 -6.52
CA GLN A 118 14.02 4.62 -6.09
C GLN A 118 13.37 3.40 -5.44
N MET A 119 13.50 2.21 -6.05
CA MET A 119 12.96 0.98 -5.49
C MET A 119 13.65 0.60 -4.17
N PHE A 120 14.96 0.84 -4.06
CA PHE A 120 15.70 0.64 -2.82
C PHE A 120 15.22 1.56 -1.70
N ILE A 121 15.07 2.86 -1.97
CA ILE A 121 14.54 3.82 -0.99
C ILE A 121 13.13 3.42 -0.56
N LEU A 122 12.29 2.97 -1.50
CA LEU A 122 10.93 2.52 -1.22
C LEU A 122 10.88 1.32 -0.27
N MET A 123 11.75 0.32 -0.50
CA MET A 123 11.85 -0.87 0.35
C MET A 123 12.44 -0.54 1.73
N LEU A 124 13.46 0.33 1.77
CA LEU A 124 14.04 0.77 3.04
C LEU A 124 13.01 1.53 3.88
N ALA A 125 12.28 2.46 3.27
CA ALA A 125 11.23 3.22 3.94
C ALA A 125 10.14 2.28 4.48
N SER A 126 9.67 1.31 3.68
CA SER A 126 8.64 0.38 4.15
C SER A 126 9.11 -0.46 5.33
N VAL A 127 10.36 -0.94 5.33
CA VAL A 127 10.93 -1.66 6.48
C VAL A 127 11.03 -0.76 7.73
N CYS A 128 11.49 0.48 7.58
CA CYS A 128 11.58 1.41 8.71
C CYS A 128 10.21 1.72 9.33
N ILE A 129 9.21 2.02 8.48
CA ILE A 129 7.85 2.33 8.96
C ILE A 129 7.23 1.09 9.59
N PHE A 130 7.46 -0.08 9.00
CA PHE A 130 7.06 -1.35 9.59
C PHE A 130 7.65 -1.52 11.00
N LEU A 131 8.96 -1.33 11.17
CA LEU A 131 9.60 -1.45 12.49
C LEU A 131 8.99 -0.47 13.49
N ILE A 132 8.77 0.79 13.09
CA ILE A 132 8.20 1.82 13.98
C ILE A 132 6.76 1.49 14.39
N THR A 133 5.96 0.93 13.47
CA THR A 133 4.52 0.70 13.70
C THR A 133 4.23 -0.66 14.33
N SER A 134 4.97 -1.69 13.96
CA SER A 134 4.72 -3.07 14.40
C SER A 134 5.50 -3.49 15.64
N LEU A 135 6.67 -2.90 15.90
CA LEU A 135 7.47 -3.23 17.08
C LEU A 135 6.74 -2.90 18.39
N PRO A 136 6.08 -1.74 18.56
CA PRO A 136 5.33 -1.44 19.79
C PRO A 136 4.21 -2.45 20.05
N LEU A 137 3.48 -2.87 19.00
CA LEU A 137 2.43 -3.88 19.09
C LEU A 137 2.98 -5.27 19.46
N ALA A 138 4.13 -5.65 18.89
CA ALA A 138 4.78 -6.92 19.22
C ALA A 138 5.27 -6.93 20.68
N ILE A 139 5.94 -5.86 21.12
CA ILE A 139 6.39 -5.71 22.51
C ILE A 139 5.20 -5.79 23.46
N TYR A 140 4.14 -5.03 23.18
CA TYR A 140 2.93 -5.01 24.01
C TYR A 140 2.30 -6.40 24.17
N LYS A 141 2.23 -7.19 23.10
CA LYS A 141 1.69 -8.55 23.16
C LYS A 141 2.56 -9.51 23.98
N ILE A 142 3.89 -9.31 23.99
CA ILE A 142 4.82 -10.14 24.78
C ILE A 142 4.75 -9.76 26.26
N THR A 143 4.63 -8.46 26.56
CA THR A 143 4.67 -7.96 27.94
C THR A 143 3.32 -7.97 28.65
N SER A 144 2.20 -8.07 27.92
CA SER A 144 0.86 -8.07 28.51
C SER A 144 0.64 -9.31 29.40
N PRO A 145 0.41 -9.14 30.72
CA PRO A 145 0.18 -10.25 31.63
C PRO A 145 -1.16 -10.94 31.32
N ARG A 146 -1.15 -12.28 31.32
CA ARG A 146 -2.33 -13.12 30.98
C ARG A 146 -3.42 -13.13 32.04
N GLU A 147 -3.12 -12.76 33.28
CA GLU A 147 -4.07 -12.84 34.39
C GLU A 147 -4.08 -11.54 35.20
N THR A 148 -5.08 -10.69 34.96
CA THR A 148 -5.38 -9.55 35.84
C THR A 148 -6.89 -9.49 36.08
N ASN A 149 -7.32 -9.88 37.28
CA ASN A 149 -8.73 -9.93 37.70
C ASN A 149 -9.31 -8.55 38.09
N LEU A 150 -8.90 -7.46 37.44
CA LEU A 150 -9.40 -6.12 37.73
C LEU A 150 -10.07 -5.52 36.48
N SER A 151 -11.35 -5.18 36.58
CA SER A 151 -12.14 -4.62 35.45
C SER A 151 -11.49 -3.38 34.82
N LEU A 152 -10.82 -2.54 35.64
CA LEU A 152 -10.07 -1.38 35.16
C LEU A 152 -8.83 -1.76 34.33
N ALA A 153 -8.10 -2.81 34.74
CA ALA A 153 -6.92 -3.28 34.01
C ALA A 153 -7.30 -3.84 32.64
N ILE A 154 -8.42 -4.57 32.56
CA ILE A 154 -8.96 -5.08 31.29
C ILE A 154 -9.29 -3.93 30.33
N PHE A 155 -9.96 -2.88 30.82
CA PHE A 155 -10.30 -1.71 30.00
C PHE A 155 -9.05 -1.00 29.44
N ILE A 156 -8.04 -0.77 30.29
CA ILE A 156 -6.77 -0.15 29.88
C ILE A 156 -6.05 -1.02 28.84
N ILE A 157 -5.99 -2.34 29.06
CA ILE A 157 -5.37 -3.29 28.14
C ILE A 157 -6.05 -3.24 26.77
N ILE A 158 -7.39 -3.35 26.72
CA ILE A 158 -8.14 -3.31 25.47
C ILE A 158 -7.92 -1.98 24.74
N THR A 159 -7.94 -0.86 25.47
CA THR A 159 -7.76 0.48 24.88
C THR A 159 -6.37 0.66 24.26
N ILE A 160 -5.31 0.22 24.97
CA ILE A 160 -3.94 0.27 24.43
C ILE A 160 -3.82 -0.64 23.21
N TRP A 161 -4.34 -1.87 23.29
CA TRP A 161 -4.32 -2.82 22.18
C TRP A 161 -5.00 -2.25 20.92
N ALA A 162 -6.21 -1.72 21.06
CA ALA A 162 -6.94 -1.11 19.96
C ALA A 162 -6.19 0.09 19.36
N SER A 163 -5.58 0.93 20.21
CA SER A 163 -4.79 2.08 19.76
C SER A 163 -3.56 1.66 18.95
N LEU A 164 -2.85 0.62 19.39
CA LEU A 164 -1.70 0.06 18.68
C LEU A 164 -2.11 -0.61 17.36
N GLU A 165 -3.29 -1.23 17.31
CA GLU A 165 -3.83 -1.81 16.07
C GLU A 165 -4.25 -0.74 15.05
N TRP A 166 -4.82 0.37 15.50
CA TRP A 166 -5.03 1.56 14.67
C TRP A 166 -3.72 2.13 14.15
N PHE A 167 -2.69 2.21 15.00
CA PHE A 167 -1.36 2.66 14.60
C PHE A 167 -0.74 1.73 13.54
N GLN A 168 -0.93 0.41 13.68
CA GLN A 168 -0.55 -0.57 12.67
C GLN A 168 -1.34 -0.41 11.36
N SER A 169 -2.58 0.08 11.41
CA SER A 169 -3.36 0.35 10.19
C SER A 169 -2.81 1.55 9.41
N LEU A 170 -2.22 2.53 10.09
CA LEU A 170 -1.52 3.65 9.45
C LEU A 170 -0.35 3.18 8.59
N PHE A 171 0.35 2.10 8.96
CA PHE A 171 1.40 1.52 8.13
C PHE A 171 0.91 1.13 6.74
N CYS A 172 -0.28 0.53 6.65
CA CYS A 172 -0.87 0.16 5.36
C CYS A 172 -1.15 1.40 4.51
N ALA A 173 -1.74 2.44 5.11
CA ALA A 173 -2.03 3.70 4.44
C ALA A 173 -0.74 4.41 3.99
N ILE A 174 0.26 4.52 4.87
CA ILE A 174 1.53 5.18 4.55
C ILE A 174 2.25 4.43 3.44
N ASN A 175 2.33 3.10 3.49
CA ASN A 175 2.96 2.32 2.41
C ASN A 175 2.26 2.53 1.07
N PHE A 176 0.92 2.55 1.05
CA PHE A 176 0.16 2.90 -0.14
C PHE A 176 0.55 4.29 -0.67
N TYR A 177 0.58 5.30 0.20
CA TYR A 177 0.99 6.66 -0.16
C TYR A 177 2.41 6.72 -0.71
N ILE A 178 3.38 6.05 -0.07
CA ILE A 178 4.77 6.04 -0.55
C ILE A 178 4.86 5.32 -1.90
N HIS A 179 4.08 4.26 -2.13
CA HIS A 179 4.03 3.60 -3.45
C HIS A 179 3.43 4.50 -4.53
N CYS A 180 2.35 5.21 -4.22
CA CYS A 180 1.76 6.22 -5.09
C CYS A 180 2.75 7.34 -5.42
N LEU A 181 3.38 7.94 -4.40
CA LEU A 181 4.35 9.04 -4.56
C LEU A 181 5.63 8.61 -5.26
N SER A 182 6.05 7.36 -5.09
CA SER A 182 7.23 6.83 -5.76
C SER A 182 6.95 6.64 -7.26
N SER A 183 5.81 6.07 -7.65
CA SER A 183 5.53 5.85 -9.07
C SER A 183 5.52 7.15 -9.87
N THR A 184 6.50 7.32 -10.76
CA THR A 184 6.56 8.47 -11.69
C THR A 184 5.40 8.44 -12.68
N LEU A 185 4.93 7.24 -13.03
CA LEU A 185 3.74 7.05 -13.85
C LEU A 185 2.50 7.54 -13.09
N PHE A 186 2.33 7.12 -11.83
CA PHE A 186 1.19 7.54 -11.02
C PHE A 186 1.15 9.06 -10.84
N ARG A 187 2.29 9.69 -10.55
CA ARG A 187 2.37 11.15 -10.43
C ARG A 187 1.95 11.87 -11.71
N LYS A 188 2.40 11.39 -12.88
CA LYS A 188 2.00 11.98 -14.17
C LYS A 188 0.51 11.83 -14.43
N GLU A 189 -0.03 10.63 -14.28
CA GLU A 189 -1.46 10.37 -14.46
C GLU A 189 -2.31 11.18 -13.45
N PHE A 190 -1.85 11.29 -12.21
CA PHE A 190 -2.52 12.06 -11.16
C PHE A 190 -2.50 13.56 -11.46
N GLU A 191 -1.35 14.12 -11.86
CA GLU A 191 -1.23 15.50 -12.31
C GLU A 191 -2.13 15.77 -13.53
N ASP A 192 -2.22 14.84 -14.48
CA ASP A 192 -3.09 14.98 -15.65
C ASP A 192 -4.57 14.96 -15.26
N ILE A 193 -4.97 14.09 -14.32
CA ILE A 193 -6.33 14.07 -13.78
C ILE A 193 -6.65 15.40 -13.08
N ILE A 194 -5.76 15.90 -12.21
CA ILE A 194 -5.94 17.18 -11.51
C ILE A 194 -6.05 18.33 -12.52
N LYS A 195 -5.17 18.40 -13.51
CA LYS A 195 -5.23 19.43 -14.56
C LYS A 195 -6.55 19.38 -15.32
N ARG A 196 -7.06 18.19 -15.66
CA ARG A 196 -8.37 18.04 -16.31
C ARG A 196 -9.51 18.52 -15.43
N ILE A 197 -9.50 18.19 -14.13
CA ILE A 197 -10.52 18.64 -13.18
C ILE A 197 -10.46 20.17 -13.03
N TRP A 198 -9.26 20.71 -12.85
CA TRP A 198 -9.01 22.14 -12.74
C TRP A 198 -9.51 22.90 -13.97
N ASN A 199 -9.13 22.45 -15.17
CA ASN A 199 -9.56 23.06 -16.42
C ASN A 199 -11.08 23.00 -16.60
N ARG A 200 -11.73 21.88 -16.23
CA ARG A 200 -13.20 21.78 -16.25
C ARG A 200 -13.86 22.76 -15.28
N HIS A 201 -13.28 22.96 -14.10
CA HIS A 201 -13.79 23.93 -13.14
C HIS A 201 -13.64 25.35 -13.69
N GLN A 202 -12.47 25.70 -14.24
CA GLN A 202 -12.22 27.00 -14.86
C GLN A 202 -13.22 27.30 -15.99
N SER A 203 -13.44 26.36 -16.91
CA SER A 203 -14.39 26.53 -18.03
C SER A 203 -15.84 26.71 -17.58
N ARG A 204 -16.25 26.08 -16.47
CA ARG A 204 -17.59 26.27 -15.90
C ARG A 204 -17.74 27.68 -15.33
N VAL A 205 -16.74 28.19 -14.62
CA VAL A 205 -16.76 29.55 -14.07
C VAL A 205 -16.85 30.59 -15.20
N THR A 206 -16.07 30.44 -16.27
CA THR A 206 -16.11 31.38 -17.41
C THR A 206 -17.47 31.36 -18.11
N ALA A 207 -18.08 30.18 -18.32
CA ALA A 207 -19.39 30.07 -18.95
C ALA A 207 -20.50 30.78 -18.15
N VAL A 208 -20.49 30.64 -16.82
CA VAL A 208 -21.47 31.33 -15.93
C VAL A 208 -21.31 32.85 -16.01
N GLU A 209 -20.07 33.34 -16.05
CA GLU A 209 -19.78 34.77 -16.16
C GLU A 209 -20.27 35.35 -17.49
N PHE A 210 -20.01 34.67 -18.61
CA PHE A 210 -20.55 35.06 -19.92
C PHE A 210 -22.08 35.08 -19.96
N THR A 211 -22.75 34.13 -19.29
CA THR A 211 -24.22 34.08 -19.26
C THR A 211 -24.79 35.26 -18.45
N THR A 212 -24.15 35.61 -17.34
CA THR A 212 -24.53 36.74 -16.49
C THR A 212 -24.34 38.08 -17.20
N ILE A 213 -23.24 38.25 -17.94
CA ILE A 213 -22.99 39.47 -18.72
C ILE A 213 -24.05 39.63 -19.82
N ASN A 214 -24.36 38.56 -20.56
CA ASN A 214 -25.32 38.62 -21.66
C ASN A 214 -26.74 38.95 -21.17
N GLN A 215 -27.14 38.45 -19.99
CA GLN A 215 -28.41 38.83 -19.36
C GLN A 215 -28.44 40.31 -18.96
N ARG A 216 -27.37 40.87 -18.39
CA ARG A 216 -27.29 42.32 -18.08
C ARG A 216 -27.41 43.20 -19.33
N THR A 217 -26.79 42.79 -20.44
CA THR A 217 -26.87 43.55 -21.69
C THR A 217 -28.28 43.56 -22.28
N GLN A 218 -29.07 42.50 -22.07
CA GLN A 218 -30.46 42.44 -22.52
C GLN A 218 -31.41 43.28 -21.64
N THR A 219 -31.20 43.34 -20.32
CA THR A 219 -32.06 44.14 -19.43
C THR A 219 -31.96 45.66 -19.63
N HIS A 220 -30.89 46.15 -20.27
CA HIS A 220 -30.71 47.59 -20.49
C HIS A 220 -31.35 48.11 -21.80
N LYS A 221 -31.88 47.21 -22.64
CA LYS A 221 -32.71 47.58 -23.80
C LYS A 221 -34.18 47.70 -23.39
N VAL A 222 -34.49 48.67 -22.52
CA VAL A 222 -35.89 49.08 -22.31
C VAL A 222 -36.25 50.03 -23.45
N PRO A 223 -37.23 49.68 -24.31
CA PRO A 223 -37.68 50.59 -25.36
C PRO A 223 -38.34 51.80 -24.70
N LEU A 224 -37.80 52.99 -24.97
CA LEU A 224 -38.47 54.26 -24.71
C LEU A 224 -39.81 54.24 -25.45
N LYS A 225 -40.89 54.02 -24.71
CA LYS A 225 -42.25 54.28 -25.19
C LYS A 225 -42.40 55.79 -25.26
N TYR A 226 -42.38 56.31 -26.49
CA TYR A 226 -42.86 57.64 -26.84
C TYR A 226 -44.37 57.62 -26.99
#